data_AF-A0A438JVT5-F1
#
_entry.id   AF-A0A438JVT5-F1
#
_cell.length_a   1.000
_cell.length_b   1.000
_cell.length_c   1.000
_cell.angle_alpha   90.00
_cell.angle_beta   90.00
_cell.angle_gamma   90.00
#
_symmetry.space_group_name_H-M   'P 1'
#
loop_
_entity.id
_entity.type
_entity.pdbx_description
1 polymer ?
#
loop_
_entity_poly.entity_id
_entity_poly.type
_entity_poly.pdbx_seq_one_letter_code
_entity_poly.pdbx_strand_id
1 'polypeptide(L)' 'MQVLKIEGCEADDVVATLVGQVLQRGYRVVIASPDKDFKQLISEEVQIVMPMPEFGRWSFTPLSTT' A
#
# COMPACT_ATOMS: atom_id res chain seq x y z
N MET A 1 11.01 -11.19 -9.97
CA MET A 1 10.19 -10.03 -9.55
C MET A 1 9.43 -9.55 -10.76
N GLN A 2 8.10 -9.46 -10.69
CA GLN A 2 7.30 -8.92 -11.79
C GLN A 2 7.29 -7.40 -11.67
N VAL A 3 7.53 -6.70 -12.78
CA VAL A 3 7.46 -5.24 -12.86
C VAL A 3 6.25 -4.89 -13.71
N LEU A 4 5.38 -4.03 -13.19
CA LEU A 4 4.23 -3.49 -13.90
C LEU A 4 4.43 -1.98 -14.07
N LYS A 5 4.25 -1.49 -15.30
CA LYS A 5 4.25 -0.07 -15.62
C LYS A 5 3.17 0.17 -16.66
N ILE A 6 2.34 1.18 -16.42
CA ILE A 6 1.36 1.66 -17.37
C ILE A 6 1.82 3.04 -17.83
N GLU A 7 1.94 3.24 -19.14
CA GLU A 7 2.40 4.51 -19.70
C GLU A 7 1.38 5.62 -19.39
N GLY A 8 1.87 6.74 -18.87
CA GLY A 8 1.03 7.89 -18.48
C GLY A 8 0.32 7.75 -17.13
N CYS A 9 0.53 6.68 -16.37
CA CYS A 9 0.00 6.53 -15.01
C CYS A 9 1.12 6.58 -13.96
N GLU A 10 0.82 7.19 -12.81
CA GLU A 10 1.70 7.16 -11.65
C GLU A 10 1.61 5.78 -10.96
N ALA A 11 2.63 5.45 -10.16
CA ALA A 11 2.71 4.14 -9.53
C ALA A 11 1.62 3.95 -8.47
N ASP A 12 1.22 5.03 -7.81
CA ASP A 12 0.18 5.05 -6.80
C ASP A 12 -1.21 4.80 -7.40
N ASP A 13 -1.53 5.39 -8.56
CA ASP A 13 -2.76 5.12 -9.32
C ASP A 13 -2.89 3.62 -9.68
N VAL A 14 -1.80 3.04 -10.18
CA VAL A 14 -1.75 1.62 -10.56
C VAL A 14 -1.95 0.73 -9.34
N VAL A 15 -1.30 1.04 -8.23
CA VAL A 15 -1.43 0.29 -6.98
C VAL A 15 -2.83 0.44 -6.40
N ALA A 16 -3.42 1.64 -6.38
CA ALA A 16 -4.79 1.87 -5.92
C ALA A 16 -5.81 1.06 -6.73
N THR A 17 -5.64 1.00 -8.06
CA THR A 17 -6.46 0.17 -8.94
C THR A 17 -6.34 -1.31 -8.59
N LEU A 18 -5.11 -1.82 -8.39
CA LEU A 18 -4.87 -3.21 -8.00
C LEU A 18 -5.45 -3.54 -6.63
N VAL A 19 -5.31 -2.64 -5.65
CA VAL A 19 -5.90 -2.78 -4.32
C VAL A 19 -7.41 -3.00 -4.45
N GLY A 20 -8.12 -2.13 -5.19
CA GLY A 20 -9.56 -2.26 -5.41
C GLY A 20 -9.95 -3.59 -6.04
N GLN A 21 -9.21 -4.06 -7.05
CA GLN A 21 -9.46 -5.35 -7.71
C GLN A 21 -9.24 -6.55 -6.77
N VAL A 22 -8.24 -6.48 -5.89
CA VAL A 22 -7.92 -7.54 -4.94
C VAL A 22 -8.94 -7.60 -3.80
N LEU A 23 -9.38 -6.43 -3.31
CA LEU A 23 -10.44 -6.33 -2.31
C LEU A 23 -11.78 -6.89 -2.82
N GLN A 24 -12.15 -6.61 -4.08
CA GLN A 24 -13.35 -7.18 -4.69
C GLN A 24 -13.34 -8.72 -4.75
N ARG A 25 -12.16 -9.33 -4.71
CA ARG A 25 -11.99 -10.79 -4.67
C ARG A 25 -11.95 -11.35 -3.23
N GLY A 26 -12.13 -10.51 -2.22
CA GLY A 26 -12.18 -10.90 -0.80
C GLY A 26 -10.81 -11.10 -0.15
N TYR A 27 -9.74 -10.60 -0.77
CA TYR A 27 -8.39 -10.70 -0.20
C TYR A 27 -8.00 -9.43 0.56
N ARG A 28 -7.10 -9.58 1.53
CA ARG A 28 -6.45 -8.45 2.21
C ARG A 28 -5.20 -8.01 1.46
N VAL A 29 -4.86 -6.73 1.55
CA VAL A 29 -3.72 -6.13 0.84
C VAL A 29 -2.69 -5.58 1.83
N VAL A 30 -1.42 -5.84 1.53
CA VAL A 30 -0.28 -5.23 2.21
C VAL A 30 0.57 -4.48 1.19
N ILE A 31 0.70 -3.17 1.37
CA ILE A 31 1.52 -2.30 0.53
C ILE A 31 2.85 -2.03 1.26
N ALA A 32 3.97 -2.42 0.67
CA ALA A 32 5.30 -2.11 1.20
C ALA A 32 5.88 -0.91 0.47
N SER A 33 5.82 0.27 1.10
CA SER A 33 6.34 1.50 0.50
C SER A 33 6.77 2.52 1.57
N PRO A 34 7.88 3.26 1.39
CA PRO A 34 8.18 4.45 2.20
C PRO A 34 7.29 5.65 1.84
N ASP A 35 6.56 5.58 0.74
CA ASP A 35 5.72 6.66 0.25
C ASP A 35 4.45 6.81 1.10
N LYS A 36 4.20 8.04 1.56
CA LYS A 36 3.08 8.36 2.44
C LYS A 36 1.78 8.58 1.67
N ASP A 37 1.83 8.73 0.36
CA ASP A 37 0.64 9.01 -0.46
C ASP A 37 -0.32 7.83 -0.49
N PHE A 38 0.19 6.62 -0.22
CA PHE A 38 -0.63 5.42 -0.03
C PHE A 38 -1.51 5.45 1.22
N LYS A 39 -1.25 6.31 2.22
CA LYS A 39 -1.97 6.30 3.51
C LYS A 39 -3.48 6.46 3.38
N GLN A 40 -3.95 7.13 2.33
CA GLN A 40 -5.37 7.26 2.03
C GLN A 40 -6.07 5.92 1.72
N LEU A 41 -5.31 4.88 1.36
CA LEU A 41 -5.83 3.55 1.06
C LEU A 41 -5.96 2.66 2.31
N ILE A 42 -5.46 3.10 3.48
CA ILE A 42 -5.50 2.26 4.70
C ILE A 42 -6.95 2.02 5.12
N SER A 43 -7.30 0.76 5.33
CA SER A 43 -8.59 0.31 5.86
C SER A 43 -8.40 -0.90 6.78
N GLU A 44 -9.49 -1.54 7.22
CA GLU A 44 -9.40 -2.82 7.93
C GLU A 44 -8.78 -3.94 7.05
N GLU A 45 -8.97 -3.88 5.73
CA GLU A 45 -8.46 -4.86 4.77
C GLU A 45 -7.15 -4.45 4.07
N VAL A 46 -6.73 -3.19 4.19
CA VAL A 46 -5.52 -2.65 3.54
C VAL A 46 -4.56 -2.08 4.57
N GLN A 47 -3.37 -2.67 4.65
CA GLN A 47 -2.30 -2.22 5.54
C GLN A 47 -1.08 -1.74 4.76
N ILE A 48 -0.34 -0.79 5.35
CA ILE A 48 0.92 -0.30 4.78
C ILE A 48 2.07 -0.64 5.71
N VAL A 49 3.14 -1.18 5.15
CA VAL A 49 4.42 -1.37 5.83
C VAL A 49 5.41 -0.34 5.31
N MET A 50 5.98 0.44 6.24
CA MET A 50 6.97 1.47 5.94
C MET A 50 8.31 1.12 6.60
N PRO A 51 9.45 1.53 6.02
CA PRO A 51 10.73 1.39 6.68
C PRO A 51 10.80 2.32 7.90
N MET A 52 11.35 1.81 8.99
CA MET A 52 11.65 2.55 10.23
C MET A 52 13.17 2.57 10.41
N PRO A 53 13.88 3.56 9.82
CA PRO A 53 15.34 3.58 9.79
C PRO A 53 16.00 3.52 11.18
N GLU A 54 15.38 4.17 12.17
CA GLU A 54 15.83 4.19 13.57
C GLU A 54 15.95 2.77 14.17
N PHE A 55 15.10 1.84 13.74
CA PHE A 55 15.05 0.48 14.25
C PHE A 55 15.61 -0.56 13.27
N GLY A 56 16.11 -0.13 12.10
CA GLY A 56 16.63 -1.03 11.07
C GLY A 56 15.62 -2.07 10.57
N ARG A 57 14.31 -1.78 10.67
CA ARG A 57 13.23 -2.73 10.33
C ARG A 57 12.08 -2.05 9.61
N TRP A 58 11.23 -2.85 9.00
CA TRP A 58 9.95 -2.41 8.45
C TRP A 58 8.85 -2.63 9.49
N SER A 59 7.88 -1.72 9.56
CA SER A 59 6.76 -1.80 10.50
C SER A 59 5.44 -1.42 9.84
N PHE A 60 4.35 -2.04 10.30
CA PHE A 60 3.01 -1.64 9.92
C PHE A 60 2.69 -0.24 10.41
N THR A 61 2.03 0.53 9.55
CA THR A 61 1.45 1.83 9.92
C THR A 61 0.18 1.56 10.74
N PRO A 62 0.04 2.14 11.94
CA PRO A 62 -1.17 1.97 12.73
C PRO A 62 -2.37 2.60 12.00
N LEU A 63 -3.53 1.95 12.11
CA LEU A 63 -4.80 2.53 11.70
C LEU A 63 -5.10 3.68 12.66
N SER A 64 -4.85 4.92 12.24
CA SER A 64 -5.24 6.10 13.00
C SER A 64 -6.74 6.28 12.85
N THR A 65 -7.51 5.71 13.78
CA THR A 65 -8.93 6.03 13.97
C THR A 65 -9.06 7.52 14.28
N THR A 66 -9.50 8.30 13.30
CA THR A 66 -10.07 9.63 13.54
C THR A 66 -11.56 9.47 13.80
#